data_AF-A0A0B7AY69-F1
#
_entry.id   AF-A0A0B7AY69-F1
#
_cell.length_a   1.000
_cell.length_b   1.000
_cell.length_c   1.000
_cell.angle_alpha   90.00
_cell.angle_beta   90.00
_cell.angle_gamma   90.00
#
_symmetry.space_group_name_H-M   'P 1'
#
loop_
_entity.id
_entity.type
_entity.pdbx_description
1 polymer ?
#
loop_
_entity_poly.entity_id
_entity_poly.type
_entity_poly.pdbx_seq_one_letter_code
_entity_poly.pdbx_strand_id
1 'polypeptide(L)' 'AYERLILDVFMGSQIHFVRSDELYEAWRIFTPLLHHIEKDRPKPIEYLYGSRGPKESDDLFLGSGFNYTG' A
#
# COMPACT_ATOMS: atom_id res chain seq x y z
N ALA A 1 1.92 -9.09 16.63
CA ALA A 1 2.70 -7.93 16.15
C ALA A 1 3.16 -7.06 17.31
N TYR A 2 2.25 -6.52 18.13
CA TYR A 2 2.58 -5.53 19.17
C TYR A 2 3.52 -6.01 20.29
N GLU A 3 3.34 -7.24 20.81
CA GLU A 3 4.21 -7.79 21.87
C GLU A 3 5.70 -7.80 21.48
N ARG A 4 5.97 -8.11 20.20
CA ARG A 4 7.34 -8.14 19.65
C ARG A 4 7.91 -6.74 19.48
N LEU A 5 7.12 -5.80 18.94
CA LEU A 5 7.55 -4.41 18.79
C LEU A 5 7.90 -3.77 20.13
N ILE A 6 7.11 -4.05 21.19
CA ILE A 6 7.39 -3.54 22.53
C ILE A 6 8.69 -4.14 23.08
N LEU A 7 8.91 -5.45 22.89
CA LEU A 7 10.16 -6.10 23.28
C LEU A 7 11.37 -5.52 22.54
N ASP A 8 11.23 -5.24 21.24
CA ASP A 8 12.28 -4.67 20.41
C ASP A 8 12.68 -3.26 20.89
N VAL A 9 11.73 -2.45 21.38
CA VAL A 9 12.02 -1.15 22.03
C VAL A 9 12.89 -1.34 23.27
N PHE A 10 12.56 -2.32 24.13
CA PHE A 10 13.35 -2.60 25.33
C PHE A 10 14.75 -3.16 25.02
N MET A 11 14.89 -3.92 23.93
CA MET A 11 16.18 -4.43 23.46
C MET A 11 17.00 -3.40 22.67
N GLY A 12 16.45 -2.21 22.40
CA GLY A 12 17.09 -1.17 21.58
C GLY A 12 17.19 -1.52 20.09
N SER A 13 16.43 -2.52 19.63
CA SER A 13 16.39 -2.95 18.24
C SER A 13 15.39 -2.10 17.45
N GLN A 14 15.89 -1.34 16.48
CA GLN A 14 15.06 -0.46 15.63
C GLN A 14 14.70 -1.08 14.27
N ILE A 15 14.99 -2.37 14.06
CA ILE A 15 14.87 -3.04 12.75
C ILE A 15 13.43 -3.07 12.25
N HIS A 16 12.45 -3.17 13.15
CA HIS A 16 11.03 -3.21 12.80
C HIS A 16 10.33 -1.84 12.84
N PHE A 17 11.11 -0.76 12.94
CA PHE A 17 10.59 0.61 12.97
C PHE A 17 10.96 1.32 11.67
N VAL A 18 10.00 2.05 11.10
CA VAL A 18 10.20 2.83 9.88
C VAL A 18 11.13 4.00 10.17
N ARG A 19 12.19 4.14 9.37
CA ARG A 19 13.15 5.25 9.53
C ARG A 19 12.60 6.53 8.86
N SER A 20 13.10 7.70 9.29
CA SER A 20 12.59 8.99 8.80
C SER A 20 12.78 9.22 7.30
N ASP A 21 13.85 8.69 6.72
CA ASP A 21 14.10 8.74 5.27
C ASP A 21 13.23 7.76 4.49
N GLU A 22 13.02 6.53 5.00
CA GLU A 22 12.06 5.58 4.41
C GLU A 22 10.65 6.17 4.38
N LEU A 23 10.25 6.83 5.47
CA LEU A 23 8.98 7.54 5.55
C LEU A 23 8.90 8.67 4.51
N TYR A 24 9.95 9.48 4.39
CA TYR A 24 10.01 10.56 3.40
C TYR A 24 9.89 10.04 1.97
N GLU A 25 10.60 8.95 1.65
CA GLU A 25 10.57 8.31 0.34
C GLU A 25 9.20 7.72 -0.01
N ALA A 26 8.56 7.04 0.94
CA ALA A 26 7.21 6.54 0.77
C ALA A 26 6.23 7.68 0.47
N TRP A 27 6.27 8.77 1.24
CA TRP A 27 5.44 9.94 0.98
C TRP A 27 5.76 10.60 -0.36
N ARG A 28 7.03 10.74 -0.73
CA ARG A 28 7.43 11.32 -2.02
C ARG A 28 6.79 10.59 -3.21
N ILE A 29 6.70 9.25 -3.14
CA ILE A 29 6.10 8.43 -4.19
C ILE A 29 4.58 8.59 -4.25
N PHE A 30 3.89 8.54 -3.10
CA PHE A 30 2.43 8.53 -3.07
C PHE A 30 1.76 9.91 -3.07
N THR A 31 2.43 10.95 -2.55
CA THR A 31 1.85 12.31 -2.43
C THR A 31 1.30 12.88 -3.75
N PRO A 32 1.98 12.80 -4.91
CA PRO A 32 1.44 13.33 -6.16
C PRO A 32 0.14 12.65 -6.58
N LEU A 33 0.04 11.33 -6.40
CA LEU A 33 -1.16 10.55 -6.68
C LEU A 33 -2.30 10.92 -5.73
N LEU A 34 -2.01 11.05 -4.43
CA LEU A 34 -2.99 11.45 -3.44
C LEU A 34 -3.55 12.85 -3.71
N HIS A 35 -2.70 13.82 -4.07
CA HIS A 35 -3.15 15.15 -4.47
C HIS A 35 -4.03 15.14 -5.74
N HIS A 36 -3.71 14.26 -6.71
CA HIS A 36 -4.55 14.09 -7.90
C HIS A 36 -5.94 13.53 -7.54
N ILE A 37 -5.99 12.51 -6.68
CA ILE A 37 -7.25 11.92 -6.20
C ILE A 37 -8.08 12.96 -5.43
N GLU A 38 -7.45 13.77 -4.59
CA GLU A 38 -8.15 14.80 -3.81
C GLU A 38 -8.73 15.93 -4.69
N LYS A 39 -7.98 16.33 -5.72
CA LYS A 39 -8.36 17.39 -6.66
C LYS A 39 -9.49 16.93 -7.59
N ASP A 40 -9.28 15.81 -8.27
CA ASP A 40 -10.14 15.38 -9.37
C ASP A 40 -11.29 14.47 -8.89
N ARG A 41 -11.20 13.96 -7.65
CA ARG A 41 -12.19 13.11 -6.98
C ARG A 41 -12.80 12.07 -7.92
N PRO A 42 -11.96 11.23 -8.58
CA PRO A 42 -12.45 10.22 -9.48
C PRO A 42 -13.37 9.26 -8.73
N LYS A 43 -14.46 8.85 -9.37
CA LYS A 43 -15.37 7.86 -8.77
C LYS A 43 -14.65 6.49 -8.73
N PRO A 44 -14.52 5.85 -7.56
CA PRO A 44 -14.00 4.50 -7.48
C PRO A 44 -14.87 3.52 -8.27
N ILE A 45 -14.24 2.47 -8.79
CA ILE A 45 -14.95 1.39 -9.48
C ILE A 45 -15.63 0.53 -8.43
N GLU A 46 -16.94 0.31 -8.59
CA GLU A 46 -17.72 -0.51 -7.68
C GLU A 46 -17.37 -2.00 -7.85
N TYR A 47 -17.36 -2.74 -6.74
CA TYR A 47 -17.12 -4.17 -6.73
C TYR A 47 -18.05 -4.85 -5.72
N LEU A 48 -18.44 -6.11 -6.00
CA LEU A 48 -19.31 -6.85 -5.10
C LEU A 48 -18.60 -7.16 -3.78
N TYR A 49 -19.33 -7.04 -2.67
CA TYR A 49 -18.84 -7.48 -1.36
C TYR A 49 -18.50 -8.98 -1.38
N GLY A 50 -17.31 -9.35 -0.88
CA GLY A 50 -16.80 -10.73 -0.93
C GLY A 50 -16.11 -11.11 -2.25
N SER A 51 -16.11 -10.23 -3.26
CA SER A 51 -15.27 -10.38 -4.45
C SER A 51 -13.82 -9.96 -4.17
N ARG A 52 -12.90 -10.30 -5.07
CA ARG A 52 -11.47 -9.93 -4.97
C ARG A 52 -11.19 -8.46 -5.31
N GLY A 53 -12.21 -7.70 -5.69
CA GLY A 53 -12.10 -6.32 -6.15
C GLY A 53 -12.59 -6.13 -7.60
N PRO A 54 -12.34 -4.96 -8.20
CA PRO A 54 -12.73 -4.65 -9.57
C PRO A 54 -11.91 -5.44 -10.59
N LYS A 55 -12.55 -5.81 -11.71
CA LYS A 55 -11.91 -6.60 -12.79
C LYS A 55 -10.72 -5.87 -13.41
N GLU A 56 -10.80 -4.55 -13.45
CA GLU A 56 -9.76 -3.64 -13.94
C GLU A 56 -8.45 -3.78 -13.16
N SER A 57 -8.50 -4.25 -11.90
CA SER A 57 -7.30 -4.58 -11.14
C SER A 57 -6.56 -5.79 -11.75
N ASP A 58 -7.29 -6.83 -12.13
CA ASP A 58 -6.70 -8.03 -12.74
C ASP A 58 -6.13 -7.72 -14.14
N ASP A 59 -6.82 -6.87 -14.91
CA ASP A 59 -6.34 -6.39 -16.21
C ASP A 59 -5.03 -5.60 -16.09
N LEU A 60 -4.89 -4.77 -15.04
CA LEU A 60 -3.65 -4.04 -14.74
C LEU A 60 -2.49 -5.00 -14.41
N PHE A 61 -2.77 -6.04 -13.62
CA PHE A 61 -1.76 -7.05 -13.28
C PHE A 61 -1.28 -7.82 -14.52
N LEU A 62 -2.22 -8.24 -15.39
CA LEU A 62 -1.91 -8.90 -16.66
C LEU A 62 -1.05 -8.02 -17.57
N GLY A 63 -1.41 -6.73 -17.70
CA GLY A 63 -0.63 -5.75 -18.47
C GLY A 63 0.78 -5.49 -17.92
N SER A 64 0.98 -5.72 -16.62
CA SER A 64 2.28 -5.58 -15.94
C SER A 64 3.13 -6.86 -15.98
N GLY A 65 2.67 -7.90 -16.70
CA GLY A 65 3.36 -9.18 -16.84
C GLY A 65 3.23 -10.10 -15.62
N PHE A 66 2.33 -9.80 -14.68
CA PHE A 66 2.04 -10.67 -13.55
C PHE A 66 1.05 -11.75 -13.98
N ASN A 67 1.47 -13.02 -13.90
CA ASN A 67 0.60 -14.17 -14.18
C ASN A 67 0.14 -14.79 -12.86
N TYR A 68 -1.15 -14.68 -12.56
CA TYR A 68 -1.73 -15.20 -11.32
C TYR A 68 -1.83 -16.73 -11.36
N THR A 69 -1.06 -17.41 -10.52
CA THR A 69 -1.08 -18.87 -10.39
C THR A 69 -1.69 -19.30 -9.05
N GLY A 70 -3.01 -19.16 -8.92
CA GLY A 70 -3.78 -19.79 -7.83
C GLY A 70 -4.03 -18.91 -6.62
#